data_AF-A0A5C7VLG0-F1
#
_entry.id   AF-A0A5C7VLG0-F1
#
_cell.length_a   1.000
_cell.length_b   1.000
_cell.length_c   1.000
_cell.angle_alpha   90.00
_cell.angle_beta   90.00
_cell.angle_gamma   90.00
#
_symmetry.space_group_name_H-M   'P 1'
#
loop_
_entity.id
_entity.type
_entity.pdbx_description
1 polymer ?
#
loop_
_entity_poly.entity_id
_entity_poly.type
_entity_poly.pdbx_seq_one_letter_code
_entity_poly.pdbx_strand_id
1 'polypeptide(L)'
;MSAQVQTAQYFAALERLKARGEKINNATVALEAGKDRSSIKATRPAHKDLVEAIEAAALEQAEKLQAKADADPMAGLRTQVKALTDRLDESLDREIALLDEVLELRAKNKALEEDKRQLLLGRLVPVR
;
A
#
# COMPACT_ATOMS: atom_id res chain seq x y z
N MET A 1 49.34 -9.44 7.71
CA MET A 1 48.07 -10.13 7.42
C MET A 1 48.18 -10.67 6.00
N SER A 2 48.07 -11.98 5.80
CA SER A 2 48.16 -12.57 4.45
C SER A 2 46.98 -12.08 3.59
N ALA A 3 47.20 -11.96 2.27
CA ALA A 3 46.18 -11.48 1.33
C ALA A 3 44.87 -12.28 1.39
N GLN A 4 44.95 -13.57 1.75
CA GLN A 4 43.80 -14.47 1.93
C GLN A 4 42.94 -14.13 3.16
N VAL A 5 43.54 -13.66 4.26
CA VAL A 5 42.79 -13.24 5.45
C VAL A 5 42.01 -11.95 5.17
N GLN A 6 42.56 -11.07 4.33
CA GLN A 6 41.90 -9.83 3.94
C GLN A 6 40.69 -10.08 3.03
N THR A 7 40.79 -11.00 2.06
CA THR A 7 39.67 -11.34 1.19
C THR A 7 38.52 -12.01 1.94
N ALA A 8 38.83 -12.90 2.89
CA ALA A 8 37.83 -13.53 3.75
C ALA A 8 37.03 -12.50 4.57
N GLN A 9 37.68 -11.43 5.06
CA GLN A 9 37.00 -10.34 5.78
C GLN A 9 36.00 -9.58 4.89
N TYR A 10 36.33 -9.38 3.62
CA TYR A 10 35.42 -8.74 2.67
C TYR A 10 34.23 -9.62 2.31
N PHE A 11 34.41 -10.93 2.14
CA PHE A 11 33.30 -11.86 1.93
C PHE A 11 32.36 -11.90 3.15
N ALA A 12 32.90 -11.94 4.37
CA ALA A 12 32.08 -11.85 5.58
C ALA A 12 31.30 -10.52 5.66
N ALA A 13 31.91 -9.41 5.23
CA ALA A 13 31.24 -8.11 5.15
C ALA A 13 30.12 -8.09 4.09
N LEU A 14 30.34 -8.71 2.92
CA LEU A 14 29.31 -8.84 1.88
C LEU A 14 28.08 -9.61 2.41
N GLU A 15 28.28 -10.72 3.12
CA GLU A 15 27.17 -11.48 3.69
C GLU A 15 26.39 -10.69 4.76
N ARG A 16 27.07 -9.88 5.58
CA ARG A 16 26.39 -8.96 6.51
C ARG A 16 25.53 -7.93 5.78
N LEU A 17 26.04 -7.35 4.69
CA LEU A 17 25.28 -6.36 3.90
C LEU A 17 24.07 -7.00 3.21
N LYS A 18 24.21 -8.22 2.68
CA LYS A 18 23.09 -8.99 2.13
C LYS A 18 22.00 -9.24 3.18
N ALA A 19 22.40 -9.65 4.39
CA ALA A 19 21.46 -9.91 5.48
C ALA A 19 20.71 -8.65 5.95
N ARG A 20 21.37 -7.48 5.96
CA ARG A 20 20.75 -6.20 6.30
C ARG A 20 19.95 -5.57 5.14
N GLY A 21 20.11 -6.07 3.92
CA GLY A 21 19.47 -5.50 2.72
C GLY A 21 19.97 -4.10 2.35
N GLU A 22 21.15 -3.72 2.84
CA GLU A 22 21.79 -2.42 2.55
C GLU A 22 22.40 -2.40 1.15
N LYS A 23 22.69 -1.19 0.62
CA LYS A 23 23.25 -1.04 -0.73
C LYS A 23 24.57 -1.78 -0.88
N ILE A 24 24.61 -2.75 -1.78
CA ILE A 24 25.80 -3.56 -2.08
C ILE A 24 26.63 -2.85 -3.16
N ASN A 25 27.88 -2.51 -2.83
CA ASN A 25 28.90 -2.04 -3.78
C ASN A 25 30.30 -2.19 -3.16
N ASN A 26 31.35 -2.04 -3.97
CA ASN A 26 32.74 -2.19 -3.52
C ASN A 26 33.10 -1.26 -2.35
N ALA A 27 32.59 -0.02 -2.35
CA ALA A 27 32.89 0.93 -1.29
C ALA A 27 32.17 0.59 0.04
N THR A 28 30.93 0.09 -0.02
CA THR A 28 30.17 -0.30 1.17
C THR A 28 30.71 -1.58 1.78
N VAL A 29 31.10 -2.55 0.95
CA VAL A 29 31.76 -3.79 1.42
C VAL A 29 33.11 -3.48 2.06
N ALA A 30 33.88 -2.55 1.50
CA ALA A 30 35.14 -2.11 2.08
C ALA A 30 34.95 -1.43 3.45
N LEU A 31 33.97 -0.52 3.56
CA LEU A 31 33.63 0.14 4.82
C LEU A 31 33.15 -0.85 5.89
N GLU A 32 32.29 -1.79 5.51
CA GLU A 32 31.76 -2.82 6.42
C GLU A 32 32.84 -3.80 6.91
N ALA A 33 33.94 -3.94 6.14
CA ALA A 33 35.13 -4.67 6.56
C ALA A 33 36.13 -3.81 7.37
N GLY A 34 35.77 -2.55 7.69
CA GLY A 34 36.62 -1.64 8.44
C GLY A 34 37.82 -1.10 7.66
N LYS A 35 37.68 -0.97 6.33
CA LYS A 35 38.73 -0.48 5.42
C LYS A 35 38.28 0.78 4.67
N ASP A 36 39.24 1.44 4.05
CA ASP A 36 38.97 2.60 3.22
C ASP A 36 38.08 2.22 2.02
N ARG A 37 37.20 3.15 1.62
CA ARG A 37 36.23 2.96 0.52
C ARG A 37 36.86 2.49 -0.80
N SER A 38 38.13 2.83 -1.04
CA SER A 38 38.88 2.52 -2.27
C SER A 38 39.80 1.31 -2.13
N SER A 39 39.72 0.58 -1.01
CA SER A 39 40.61 -0.55 -0.70
C SER A 39 40.36 -1.79 -1.57
N ILE A 40 39.13 -1.98 -2.06
CA ILE A 40 38.79 -3.02 -3.04
C ILE A 40 39.02 -2.44 -4.44
N LYS A 41 40.04 -2.97 -5.14
CA LYS A 41 40.38 -2.58 -6.52
C LYS A 41 40.26 -3.78 -7.46
N ALA A 42 39.52 -3.60 -8.57
CA ALA A 42 39.33 -4.63 -9.60
C ALA A 42 40.62 -5.04 -10.32
N THR A 43 41.62 -4.16 -10.37
CA THR A 43 42.92 -4.46 -11.00
C THR A 43 43.78 -5.45 -10.22
N ARG A 44 43.42 -5.77 -8.97
CA ARG A 44 44.15 -6.74 -8.15
C ARG A 44 43.62 -8.15 -8.43
N PRO A 45 44.47 -9.10 -8.84
CA PRO A 45 44.04 -10.48 -9.12
C PRO A 45 43.34 -11.14 -7.92
N ALA A 46 43.79 -10.86 -6.70
CA ALA A 46 43.21 -11.38 -5.46
C ALA A 46 41.79 -10.85 -5.14
N HIS A 47 41.30 -9.84 -5.86
CA HIS A 47 39.95 -9.29 -5.67
C HIS A 47 39.00 -9.63 -6.82
N LYS A 48 39.45 -10.35 -7.84
CA LYS A 48 38.64 -10.66 -9.01
C LYS A 48 37.34 -11.37 -8.62
N ASP A 49 37.47 -12.49 -7.90
CA ASP A 49 36.34 -13.31 -7.45
C ASP A 49 35.42 -12.53 -6.48
N LEU A 50 35.98 -11.65 -5.66
CA LEU A 50 35.22 -10.80 -4.75
C LEU A 50 34.40 -9.76 -5.50
N VAL A 51 34.99 -9.09 -6.48
CA VAL A 51 34.30 -8.07 -7.28
C VAL A 51 33.15 -8.71 -8.07
N GLU A 52 33.38 -9.86 -8.69
CA GLU A 52 32.32 -10.63 -9.36
C GLU A 52 31.18 -11.00 -8.40
N ALA A 53 31.49 -11.44 -7.18
CA ALA A 53 30.48 -11.74 -6.16
C ALA A 53 29.70 -10.51 -5.69
N ILE A 54 30.35 -9.34 -5.59
CA ILE A 54 29.71 -8.07 -5.22
C ILE A 54 28.77 -7.61 -6.33
N GLU A 55 29.20 -7.69 -7.59
CA GLU A 55 28.40 -7.33 -8.76
C GLU A 55 27.16 -8.22 -8.89
N ALA A 56 27.33 -9.54 -8.76
CA ALA A 56 26.20 -10.48 -8.77
C ALA A 56 25.20 -10.18 -7.65
N ALA A 57 25.67 -9.92 -6.43
CA ALA A 57 24.81 -9.57 -5.30
C ALA A 57 24.10 -8.22 -5.47
N ALA A 58 24.77 -7.24 -6.09
CA ALA A 58 24.17 -5.93 -6.39
C ALA A 58 23.09 -6.04 -7.46
N LEU A 59 23.29 -6.88 -8.49
CA LEU A 59 22.29 -7.17 -9.52
C LEU A 59 21.06 -7.86 -8.91
N GLU A 60 21.26 -8.91 -8.10
CA GLU A 60 20.16 -9.61 -7.43
C GLU A 60 19.36 -8.68 -6.50
N GLN A 61 20.04 -7.74 -5.81
CA GLN A 61 19.38 -6.72 -5.00
C GLN A 61 18.54 -5.78 -5.87
N ALA A 62 19.06 -5.33 -7.01
CA ALA A 62 18.34 -4.45 -7.93
C ALA A 62 17.10 -5.14 -8.53
N GLU A 63 17.23 -6.41 -8.95
CA GLU A 63 16.11 -7.21 -9.48
C GLU A 63 15.01 -7.40 -8.43
N LYS A 64 15.37 -7.69 -7.17
CA LYS A 64 14.40 -7.78 -6.07
C LYS A 64 13.69 -6.46 -5.79
N LEU A 65 14.39 -5.33 -5.88
CA LEU A 65 13.78 -4.01 -5.72
C LEU A 65 12.83 -3.70 -6.88
N GLN A 66 13.23 -4.02 -8.11
CA GLN A 66 12.41 -3.83 -9.31
C GLN A 66 11.15 -4.70 -9.24
N ALA A 67 11.26 -5.99 -8.90
CA ALA A 67 10.12 -6.88 -8.73
C ALA A 67 9.13 -6.39 -7.64
N LYS A 68 9.63 -5.75 -6.57
CA LYS A 68 8.77 -5.11 -5.55
C LYS A 68 8.11 -3.83 -6.05
N ALA A 69 8.77 -3.07 -6.93
CA ALA A 69 8.21 -1.86 -7.54
C ALA A 69 7.15 -2.20 -8.61
N ASP A 70 7.38 -3.26 -9.38
CA ASP A 70 6.46 -3.75 -10.42
C ASP A 70 5.22 -4.44 -9.83
N ALA A 71 5.33 -4.97 -8.61
CA ALA A 71 4.18 -5.42 -7.82
C ALA A 71 3.40 -4.21 -7.29
N ASP A 72 2.80 -3.41 -8.19
CA ASP A 72 2.07 -2.17 -7.88
C ASP A 72 0.90 -2.43 -6.91
N PRO A 73 1.08 -2.21 -5.59
CA PRO A 73 0.02 -2.39 -4.62
C PRO A 73 -0.98 -1.23 -4.72
N MET A 74 -0.58 -0.12 -5.36
CA MET A 74 -1.34 1.11 -5.45
C MET A 74 -2.49 0.99 -6.44
N ALA A 75 -2.33 0.24 -7.53
CA ALA A 75 -3.42 -0.04 -8.47
C ALA A 75 -4.59 -0.75 -7.77
N GLY A 76 -4.29 -1.81 -7.00
CA GLY A 76 -5.30 -2.56 -6.24
C GLY A 76 -5.94 -1.73 -5.12
N LEU A 77 -5.17 -0.85 -4.48
CA LEU A 77 -5.73 0.07 -3.48
C LEU A 77 -6.62 1.14 -4.11
N ARG A 78 -6.24 1.69 -5.27
CA ARG A 78 -7.05 2.69 -5.99
C ARG A 78 -8.40 2.12 -6.42
N THR A 79 -8.43 0.87 -6.91
CA THR A 79 -9.70 0.21 -7.27
C THR A 79 -10.57 -0.04 -6.05
N GLN A 80 -9.99 -0.45 -4.92
CA GLN A 80 -10.73 -0.62 -3.66
C GLN A 80 -11.29 0.70 -3.14
N VAL A 81 -10.50 1.78 -3.15
CA VAL A 81 -10.96 3.11 -2.76
C VAL A 81 -12.14 3.54 -3.62
N LYS A 82 -12.03 3.40 -4.94
CA LYS A 82 -13.13 3.75 -5.86
C LYS A 82 -14.40 2.95 -5.56
N ALA A 83 -14.28 1.63 -5.39
CA ALA A 83 -15.43 0.77 -5.07
C ALA A 83 -16.09 1.12 -3.72
N LEU A 84 -15.30 1.54 -2.73
CA LEU A 84 -15.82 2.01 -1.45
C LEU A 84 -16.53 3.36 -1.58
N THR A 85 -15.99 4.28 -2.37
CA THR A 85 -16.65 5.56 -2.68
C THR A 85 -17.98 5.33 -3.39
N ASP A 86 -17.99 4.54 -4.46
CA ASP A 86 -19.21 4.25 -5.23
C ASP A 86 -20.30 3.65 -4.33
N ARG A 87 -19.93 2.70 -3.45
CA ARG A 87 -20.87 2.08 -2.50
C ARG A 87 -21.38 3.06 -1.43
N LEU A 88 -20.55 4.01 -1.01
CA LEU A 88 -20.95 5.05 -0.06
C LEU A 88 -21.98 5.98 -0.71
N ASP A 89 -21.70 6.45 -1.92
CA ASP A 89 -22.59 7.33 -2.68
C ASP A 89 -23.95 6.65 -2.91
N GLU A 90 -23.97 5.38 -3.35
CA GLU A 90 -25.20 4.59 -3.48
C GLU A 90 -25.96 4.40 -2.17
N SER A 91 -25.26 4.37 -1.03
CA SER A 91 -25.91 4.28 0.29
C SER A 91 -26.57 5.61 0.66
N LEU A 92 -25.86 6.72 0.44
CA LEU A 92 -26.36 8.06 0.73
C LEU A 92 -27.57 8.42 -0.14
N ASP A 93 -27.52 8.10 -1.42
CA ASP A 93 -28.65 8.33 -2.34
C ASP A 93 -29.91 7.58 -1.89
N ARG A 94 -29.76 6.33 -1.44
CA ARG A 94 -30.87 5.54 -0.89
C ARG A 94 -31.41 6.13 0.41
N GLU A 95 -30.53 6.59 1.30
CA GLU A 95 -30.96 7.23 2.55
C GLU A 95 -31.75 8.51 2.30
N ILE A 96 -31.32 9.34 1.34
CA ILE A 96 -32.05 10.56 0.94
C ILE A 96 -33.43 10.21 0.40
N ALA A 97 -33.52 9.25 -0.54
CA ALA A 97 -34.79 8.83 -1.10
C ALA A 97 -35.76 8.28 -0.04
N LEU A 98 -35.25 7.49 0.92
CA LEU A 98 -36.05 6.99 2.04
C LEU A 98 -36.51 8.10 2.98
N LEU A 99 -35.67 9.12 3.23
CA LEU A 99 -36.06 10.27 4.03
C LEU A 99 -37.22 11.04 3.37
N ASP A 100 -37.14 11.27 2.06
CA ASP A 100 -38.21 11.93 1.30
C ASP A 100 -39.51 11.12 1.36
N GLU A 101 -39.45 9.81 1.16
CA GLU A 101 -40.61 8.92 1.27
C GLU A 101 -41.23 8.97 2.67
N VAL A 102 -40.42 8.92 3.72
CA VAL A 102 -40.89 9.02 5.12
C VAL A 102 -41.56 10.36 5.39
N LEU A 103 -41.02 11.47 4.86
CA LEU A 103 -41.63 12.78 5.01
C LEU A 103 -42.98 12.86 4.30
N GLU A 104 -43.08 12.35 3.07
CA GLU A 104 -44.35 12.28 2.35
C GLU A 104 -45.39 11.43 3.09
N LEU A 105 -45.01 10.24 3.55
CA LEU A 105 -45.90 9.35 4.28
C LEU A 105 -46.39 9.97 5.59
N ARG A 106 -45.53 10.70 6.30
CA ARG A 106 -45.92 11.45 7.50
C ARG A 106 -46.93 12.55 7.17
N ALA A 107 -46.73 13.29 6.08
CA ALA A 107 -47.68 14.31 5.64
C ALA A 107 -49.04 13.71 5.28
N LYS A 108 -49.05 12.61 4.51
CA LYS A 108 -50.26 11.87 4.13
C LYS A 108 -50.99 11.32 5.37
N ASN A 109 -50.28 10.70 6.32
CA ASN A 109 -50.87 10.21 7.56
C ASN A 109 -51.52 11.33 8.37
N LYS A 110 -50.84 12.47 8.52
CA LYS A 110 -51.40 13.62 9.25
C LYS A 110 -52.68 14.16 8.60
N ALA A 111 -52.72 14.22 7.27
CA ALA A 111 -53.92 14.62 6.54
C ALA A 111 -55.08 13.63 6.78
N LEU A 112 -54.82 12.33 6.68
CA LEU A 112 -55.83 11.29 6.94
C LEU A 112 -56.32 11.30 8.39
N GLU A 113 -55.45 11.57 9.36
CA GLU A 113 -55.84 11.72 10.77
C GLU A 113 -56.78 12.91 10.97
N GLU A 114 -56.52 14.03 10.31
CA GLU A 114 -57.39 15.22 10.37
C GLU A 114 -58.72 14.98 9.66
N ASP A 115 -58.74 14.36 8.49
CA ASP A 115 -59.97 13.97 7.79
C ASP A 115 -60.82 13.02 8.65
N LYS A 116 -60.18 12.02 9.26
CA LYS A 116 -60.83 11.11 10.21
C LYS A 116 -61.42 11.87 11.39
N ARG A 117 -60.69 12.85 11.94
CA ARG A 117 -61.19 13.70 13.03
C ARG A 117 -62.41 14.51 12.59
N GLN A 118 -62.38 15.09 11.39
CA GLN A 118 -63.50 15.86 10.86
C GLN A 118 -64.74 15.00 10.58
N LEU A 119 -64.55 13.77 10.08
CA LEU A 119 -65.62 12.77 9.94
C LEU A 119 -66.26 12.44 11.31
N LEU A 120 -65.44 12.19 12.33
CA LEU A 120 -65.93 11.91 13.70
C LEU A 120 -66.69 13.08 14.31
N LEU A 121 -66.33 14.31 13.96
CA LEU A 121 -67.03 15.54 14.37
C LEU A 121 -68.28 15.84 13.51
N GLY A 122 -68.60 14.99 12.51
CA GLY A 122 -69.73 15.18 11.60
C GLY A 122 -69.56 16.36 10.62
N ARG A 123 -68.34 16.87 10.45
CA ARG A 123 -68.02 18.00 9.56
C ARG A 123 -67.74 17.56 8.12
N LEU A 124 -67.37 16.29 7.94
CA LEU A 124 -67.26 15.62 6.66
C LEU A 124 -68.31 14.52 6.59
N VAL A 125 -68.82 14.25 5.39
CA VAL A 125 -69.77 13.16 5.12
C VAL A 125 -69.04 12.09 4.29
N PRO A 126 -69.06 10.81 4.70
CA PRO A 126 -68.43 9.76 3.92
C PRO A 126 -69.15 9.59 2.58
N VAL A 127 -68.37 9.57 1.49
CA VAL A 127 -68.89 9.21 0.16
C VAL A 127 -69.13 7.70 0.15
N ARG A 128 -70.35 7.28 -0.19
CA ARG A 128 -70.77 5.87 -0.28
C ARG A 128 -70.17 5.17 -1.49
#